data_AF-T2MG39-F1
#
_entry.id   AF-T2MG39-F1
#
_cell.length_a   1.000
_cell.length_b   1.000
_cell.length_c   1.000
_cell.angle_alpha   90.00
_cell.angle_beta   90.00
_cell.angle_gamma   90.00
#
_symmetry.space_group_name_H-M   'P 1'
#
loop_
_entity.id
_entity.type
_entity.pdbx_description
1 polymer ?
#
loop_
_entity_poly.entity_id
_entity_poly.type
_entity_poly.pdbx_seq_one_letter_code
_entity_poly.pdbx_strand_id
1 'polypeptide(L)'
;FSLLILLGIPIGYTLKAIGDNEKYLTSELFFFYLLPRIILDAGYFMPSTIFYLNIGTILLYAVLGTLFNAFATGASLFAVASMCNVNLSILHALLFGSLIAAVDPVAVLAVFEEVHVHELLYMLVFGESVLNDAASVVLYRTFESLSKGKFNAEQIGLAFASFIVVSLGGTLIGVIFALLTSLMTRFTEHVRVIEPAFVFLMAYLSYLTAEMF
;
A
#
# COMPACT_ATOMS: atom_id res chain seq x y z
N PHE A 1 -2.08 -6.99 14.99
CA PHE A 1 -2.43 -7.96 13.93
C PHE A 1 -2.74 -9.36 14.45
N SER A 2 -1.84 -10.06 15.15
CA SER A 2 -2.07 -11.45 15.58
C SER A 2 -3.33 -11.63 16.45
N LEU A 3 -3.64 -10.68 17.33
CA LEU A 3 -4.85 -10.69 18.16
C LEU A 3 -6.15 -10.56 17.34
N LEU A 4 -6.14 -9.74 16.28
CA LEU A 4 -7.29 -9.55 15.40
C LEU A 4 -7.58 -10.81 14.58
N ILE A 5 -6.55 -11.52 14.13
CA ILE A 5 -6.70 -12.83 13.47
C ILE A 5 -7.25 -13.86 14.45
N LEU A 6 -6.70 -13.89 15.67
CA LEU A 6 -7.07 -14.85 16.72
C LEU A 6 -8.50 -14.65 17.23
N LEU A 7 -9.01 -13.42 17.22
CA LEU A 7 -10.41 -13.09 17.51
C LEU A 7 -11.32 -13.25 16.28
N GLY A 8 -10.82 -12.90 15.09
CA GLY A 8 -11.58 -12.94 13.84
C GLY A 8 -11.93 -14.37 13.38
N ILE A 9 -11.04 -15.35 13.58
CA ILE A 9 -11.29 -16.75 13.21
C ILE A 9 -12.47 -17.35 14.01
N PRO A 10 -12.52 -17.26 15.36
CA PRO A 10 -13.68 -17.72 16.13
C PRO A 10 -14.97 -17.02 15.74
N ILE A 11 -14.96 -15.70 15.58
CA ILE A 11 -16.14 -14.90 15.22
C ILE A 11 -16.65 -15.27 13.82
N GLY A 12 -15.75 -15.44 12.85
CA GLY A 12 -16.12 -15.90 11.51
C GLY A 12 -16.71 -17.31 11.51
N TYR A 13 -16.18 -18.19 12.36
CA TYR A 13 -16.71 -19.56 12.51
C TYR A 13 -18.10 -19.57 13.17
N THR A 14 -18.33 -18.77 14.21
CA THR A 14 -19.64 -18.68 14.86
C THR A 14 -20.71 -18.07 13.95
N LEU A 15 -20.37 -17.02 13.19
CA LEU A 15 -21.29 -16.43 12.21
C LEU A 15 -21.67 -17.45 11.13
N LYS A 16 -20.69 -18.20 10.61
CA LYS A 16 -20.94 -19.30 9.66
C LYS A 16 -21.83 -20.39 10.25
N ALA A 17 -21.65 -20.72 11.54
CA ALA A 17 -22.46 -21.73 12.23
C ALA A 17 -23.92 -21.29 12.45
N ILE A 18 -24.18 -19.98 12.51
CA ILE A 18 -25.53 -19.40 12.66
C ILE A 18 -26.27 -19.36 11.30
N GLY A 19 -25.62 -19.74 10.20
CA GLY A 19 -26.21 -19.73 8.86
C GLY A 19 -26.17 -18.35 8.19
N ASP A 20 -25.51 -17.39 8.83
CA ASP A 20 -25.30 -16.05 8.29
C ASP A 20 -24.08 -16.07 7.36
N ASN A 21 -24.35 -16.26 6.06
CA ASN A 21 -23.34 -16.26 5.01
C ASN A 21 -23.16 -14.87 4.38
N GLU A 22 -23.81 -13.83 4.89
CA GLU A 22 -23.59 -12.49 4.37
C GLU A 22 -22.18 -12.01 4.75
N LYS A 23 -21.39 -11.71 3.71
CA LYS A 23 -20.05 -11.13 3.88
C LYS A 23 -20.20 -9.65 4.18
N TYR A 24 -20.51 -9.32 5.45
CA TYR A 24 -20.71 -7.93 5.88
C TYR A 24 -19.47 -7.03 5.68
N LEU A 25 -18.26 -7.63 5.65
CA LEU A 25 -17.00 -6.95 5.38
C LEU A 25 -16.33 -7.59 4.15
N THR A 26 -16.73 -7.16 2.97
CA THR A 26 -16.00 -7.49 1.75
C THR A 26 -14.69 -6.69 1.70
N SER A 27 -13.63 -7.26 1.14
CA SER A 27 -12.33 -6.57 1.02
C SER A 27 -12.46 -5.20 0.34
N GLU A 28 -13.34 -5.08 -0.65
CA GLU A 28 -13.66 -3.81 -1.31
C GLU A 28 -14.20 -2.76 -0.33
N LEU A 29 -15.18 -3.12 0.50
CA LEU A 29 -15.72 -2.23 1.55
C LEU A 29 -14.63 -1.81 2.54
N PHE A 30 -13.72 -2.72 2.89
CA PHE A 30 -12.58 -2.40 3.74
C PHE A 30 -11.67 -1.34 3.09
N PHE A 31 -11.28 -1.56 1.82
CA PHE A 31 -10.42 -0.63 1.09
C PHE A 31 -11.10 0.72 0.89
N PHE A 32 -12.37 0.77 0.48
CA PHE A 32 -13.09 2.03 0.25
C PHE A 32 -13.27 2.88 1.51
N TYR A 33 -13.56 2.26 2.67
CA TYR A 33 -13.89 3.02 3.88
C TYR A 33 -12.69 3.26 4.79
N LEU A 34 -11.79 2.29 4.97
CA LEU A 34 -10.74 2.38 5.98
C LEU A 34 -9.42 2.93 5.41
N LEU A 35 -9.06 2.55 4.18
CA LEU A 35 -7.76 2.91 3.61
C LEU A 35 -7.59 4.43 3.40
N PRO A 36 -8.57 5.19 2.84
CA PRO A 36 -8.45 6.64 2.71
C PRO A 36 -8.28 7.33 4.06
N ARG A 37 -8.97 6.83 5.10
CA ARG A 37 -8.87 7.40 6.45
C ARG A 37 -7.49 7.18 7.06
N ILE A 38 -6.95 5.96 6.94
CA ILE A 38 -5.63 5.62 7.48
C ILE A 38 -4.53 6.44 6.78
N ILE A 39 -4.56 6.51 5.46
CA ILE A 39 -3.56 7.25 4.68
C ILE A 39 -3.66 8.76 4.94
N LEU A 40 -4.87 9.31 5.05
CA LEU A 40 -5.06 10.72 5.39
C LEU A 40 -4.49 11.05 6.77
N ASP A 41 -4.80 10.23 7.78
CA ASP A 41 -4.33 10.44 9.15
C ASP A 41 -2.79 10.43 9.19
N ALA A 42 -2.17 9.42 8.57
CA ALA A 42 -0.73 9.31 8.53
C ALA A 42 -0.05 10.41 7.69
N GLY A 43 -0.63 10.79 6.56
CA GLY A 43 -0.12 11.87 5.71
C GLY A 43 -0.26 13.26 6.35
N TYR A 44 -1.32 13.49 7.14
CA TYR A 44 -1.58 14.78 7.77
C TYR A 44 -0.61 15.08 8.93
N PHE A 45 -0.26 14.07 9.72
CA PHE A 45 0.69 14.21 10.84
C PHE A 45 2.15 14.05 10.43
N MET A 46 2.42 13.83 9.16
CA MET A 46 3.78 13.62 8.64
C MET A 46 4.62 14.92 8.68
N PRO A 47 5.84 14.89 9.28
CA PRO A 47 6.80 15.98 9.14
C PRO A 47 7.35 16.06 7.71
N SER A 48 6.69 16.88 6.88
CA SER A 48 6.92 17.01 5.44
C SER A 48 8.36 17.43 5.06
N THR A 49 9.01 18.30 5.82
CA THR A 49 10.37 18.78 5.50
C THR A 49 11.40 17.64 5.49
N ILE A 50 11.36 16.78 6.50
CA ILE A 50 12.32 15.66 6.64
C ILE A 50 12.06 14.61 5.56
N PHE A 51 10.77 14.39 5.21
CA PHE A 51 10.37 13.52 4.12
C PHE A 51 11.00 13.93 2.79
N TYR A 52 10.79 15.19 2.37
CA TYR A 52 11.26 15.68 1.08
C TYR A 52 12.78 15.74 0.99
N LEU A 53 13.47 16.03 2.10
CA LEU A 53 14.93 16.01 2.16
C LEU A 53 15.52 14.61 1.95
N ASN A 54 14.79 13.55 2.32
CA ASN A 54 15.26 12.16 2.27
C ASN A 54 14.52 11.28 1.24
N ILE A 55 13.74 11.89 0.34
CA ILE A 55 12.92 11.17 -0.65
C ILE A 55 13.72 10.18 -1.49
N GLY A 56 14.98 10.50 -1.83
CA GLY A 56 15.85 9.62 -2.59
C GLY A 56 16.19 8.32 -1.86
N THR A 57 16.48 8.42 -0.55
CA THR A 57 16.75 7.26 0.31
C THR A 57 15.50 6.41 0.48
N ILE A 58 14.34 7.05 0.69
CA ILE A 58 13.05 6.37 0.82
C ILE A 58 12.73 5.60 -0.47
N LEU A 59 12.87 6.24 -1.63
CA LEU A 59 12.61 5.60 -2.93
C LEU A 59 13.58 4.44 -3.19
N LEU A 60 14.84 4.60 -2.82
CA LEU A 60 15.85 3.54 -2.95
C LEU A 60 15.46 2.32 -2.12
N TYR A 61 15.09 2.49 -0.84
CA TYR A 61 14.63 1.39 0.00
C TYR A 61 13.32 0.78 -0.51
N ALA A 62 12.35 1.63 -0.89
CA ALA A 62 11.05 1.18 -1.38
C ALA A 62 11.13 0.41 -2.71
N VAL A 63 12.11 0.67 -3.57
CA VAL A 63 12.23 -0.05 -4.86
C VAL A 63 13.23 -1.19 -4.77
N LEU A 64 14.45 -0.93 -4.28
CA LEU A 64 15.48 -1.97 -4.21
C LEU A 64 15.21 -2.98 -3.10
N GLY A 65 14.72 -2.51 -1.95
CA GLY A 65 14.37 -3.38 -0.82
C GLY A 65 13.24 -4.34 -1.19
N THR A 66 12.26 -3.87 -1.94
CA THR A 66 11.08 -4.65 -2.34
C THR A 66 11.38 -5.64 -3.45
N LEU A 67 12.19 -5.22 -4.45
CA LEU A 67 12.78 -6.14 -5.42
C LEU A 67 13.55 -7.25 -4.71
N PHE A 68 14.47 -6.89 -3.82
CA PHE A 68 15.26 -7.86 -3.07
C PHE A 68 14.37 -8.80 -2.25
N ASN A 69 13.39 -8.26 -1.53
CA ASN A 69 12.45 -9.05 -0.72
C ASN A 69 11.62 -10.02 -1.60
N ALA A 70 11.07 -9.54 -2.71
CA ALA A 70 10.30 -10.35 -3.65
C ALA A 70 11.13 -11.50 -4.25
N PHE A 71 12.36 -11.22 -4.69
CA PHE A 71 13.25 -12.24 -5.23
C PHE A 71 13.74 -13.22 -4.15
N ALA A 72 14.09 -12.74 -2.95
CA ALA A 72 14.56 -13.59 -1.86
C ALA A 72 13.45 -14.53 -1.36
N THR A 73 12.24 -14.01 -1.16
CA THR A 73 11.08 -14.82 -0.75
C THR A 73 10.64 -15.78 -1.85
N GLY A 74 10.57 -15.34 -3.11
CA GLY A 74 10.23 -16.20 -4.24
C GLY A 74 11.27 -17.31 -4.48
N ALA A 75 12.56 -16.98 -4.42
CA ALA A 75 13.64 -17.96 -4.58
C ALA A 75 13.68 -18.97 -3.43
N SER A 76 13.50 -18.51 -2.18
CA SER A 76 13.45 -19.41 -1.01
C SER A 76 12.25 -20.36 -1.08
N LEU A 77 11.07 -19.87 -1.49
CA LEU A 77 9.90 -20.72 -1.71
C LEU A 77 10.14 -21.76 -2.80
N PHE A 78 10.74 -21.36 -3.93
CA PHE A 78 11.08 -22.29 -5.01
C PHE A 78 12.10 -23.36 -4.57
N ALA A 79 13.10 -22.98 -3.78
CA ALA A 79 14.09 -23.90 -3.24
C ALA A 79 13.44 -24.95 -2.32
N VAL A 80 12.57 -24.50 -1.40
CA VAL A 80 11.83 -25.40 -0.51
C VAL A 80 10.88 -26.31 -1.29
N ALA A 81 10.15 -25.77 -2.29
CA ALA A 81 9.25 -26.57 -3.12
C ALA A 81 10.00 -27.68 -3.88
N SER A 82 11.20 -27.37 -4.39
CA SER A 82 12.08 -28.34 -5.06
C SER A 82 12.55 -29.43 -4.08
N MET A 83 12.90 -29.08 -2.85
CA MET A 83 13.27 -30.05 -1.81
C MET A 83 12.10 -30.96 -1.41
N CYS A 84 10.87 -30.45 -1.42
CA CYS A 84 9.67 -31.19 -1.08
C CYS A 84 9.03 -31.96 -2.26
N ASN A 85 9.68 -32.00 -3.43
CA ASN A 85 9.14 -32.58 -4.68
C ASN A 85 7.77 -32.00 -5.10
N VAL A 86 7.51 -30.74 -4.78
CA VAL A 86 6.31 -30.02 -5.22
C VAL A 86 6.62 -29.33 -6.54
N ASN A 87 5.82 -29.60 -7.58
CA ASN A 87 6.00 -28.98 -8.88
C ASN A 87 5.49 -27.53 -8.87
N LEU A 88 6.33 -26.60 -8.43
CA LEU A 88 6.05 -25.17 -8.42
C LEU A 88 6.89 -24.47 -9.49
N SER A 89 6.24 -23.78 -10.41
CA SER A 89 6.94 -22.95 -11.39
C SER A 89 7.57 -21.73 -10.71
N ILE A 90 8.80 -21.38 -11.12
CA ILE A 90 9.54 -20.22 -10.60
C ILE A 90 8.73 -18.92 -10.71
N LEU A 91 7.93 -18.76 -11.76
CA LEU A 91 7.08 -17.58 -11.94
C LEU A 91 5.96 -17.51 -10.90
N HIS A 92 5.41 -18.66 -10.49
CA HIS A 92 4.42 -18.71 -9.42
C HIS A 92 5.05 -18.40 -8.05
N ALA A 93 6.28 -18.84 -7.84
CA ALA A 93 7.03 -18.51 -6.63
C ALA A 93 7.38 -17.01 -6.56
N LEU A 94 7.79 -16.41 -7.68
CA LEU A 94 8.06 -14.96 -7.76
C LEU A 94 6.78 -14.12 -7.68
N LEU A 95 5.67 -14.58 -8.24
CA LEU A 95 4.35 -13.97 -8.05
C LEU A 95 3.98 -13.92 -6.56
N PHE A 96 4.15 -15.03 -5.85
CA PHE A 96 3.93 -15.08 -4.41
C PHE A 96 4.88 -14.16 -3.65
N GLY A 97 6.17 -14.17 -4.02
CA GLY A 97 7.16 -13.28 -3.41
C GLY A 97 6.82 -11.80 -3.61
N SER A 98 6.37 -11.40 -4.80
CA SER A 98 5.94 -10.02 -5.06
C SER A 98 4.72 -9.61 -4.22
N LEU A 99 3.77 -10.51 -4.01
CA LEU A 99 2.56 -10.25 -3.22
C LEU A 99 2.90 -10.03 -1.73
N ILE A 100 3.88 -10.74 -1.18
CA ILE A 100 4.29 -10.65 0.22
C ILE A 100 5.41 -9.61 0.45
N ALA A 101 6.00 -9.07 -0.63
CA ALA A 101 7.04 -8.06 -0.52
C ALA A 101 6.53 -6.74 0.07
N ALA A 102 5.25 -6.43 -0.11
CA ALA A 102 4.55 -5.33 0.55
C ALA A 102 4.53 -5.53 2.07
N VAL A 103 5.11 -4.58 2.82
CA VAL A 103 5.22 -4.62 4.28
C VAL A 103 4.38 -3.50 4.87
N ASP A 104 3.45 -3.84 5.76
CA ASP A 104 2.68 -2.87 6.56
C ASP A 104 3.37 -2.61 7.92
N PRO A 105 3.87 -1.40 8.19
CA PRO A 105 4.61 -1.07 9.39
C PRO A 105 3.70 -0.55 10.51
N VAL A 106 2.37 -0.52 10.36
CA VAL A 106 1.45 0.14 11.33
C VAL A 106 1.73 -0.26 12.78
N ALA A 107 1.98 -1.55 13.04
CA ALA A 107 2.31 -2.02 14.39
C ALA A 107 3.67 -1.52 14.89
N VAL A 108 4.66 -1.41 14.00
CA VAL A 108 6.01 -0.93 14.32
C VAL A 108 5.98 0.58 14.55
N LEU A 109 5.25 1.33 13.71
CA LEU A 109 5.11 2.77 13.84
C LEU A 109 4.42 3.17 15.14
N ALA A 110 3.39 2.43 15.57
CA ALA A 110 2.73 2.67 16.85
C ALA A 110 3.71 2.53 18.04
N VAL A 111 4.59 1.52 18.00
CA VAL A 111 5.62 1.33 19.03
C VAL A 111 6.70 2.41 18.94
N PHE A 112 7.09 2.83 17.73
CA PHE A 112 8.07 3.91 17.56
C PHE A 112 7.59 5.25 18.12
N GLU A 113 6.30 5.53 18.01
CA GLU A 113 5.69 6.71 18.61
C GLU A 113 5.71 6.63 20.15
N GLU A 114 5.39 5.48 20.73
CA GLU A 114 5.40 5.26 22.19
C GLU A 114 6.81 5.34 22.78
N VAL A 115 7.83 4.85 22.06
CA VAL A 115 9.24 4.87 22.49
C VAL A 115 9.94 6.18 22.12
N HIS A 116 9.26 7.11 21.46
CA HIS A 116 9.82 8.39 20.97
C HIS A 116 11.10 8.21 20.14
N VAL A 117 11.04 7.34 19.13
CA VAL A 117 12.12 7.13 18.17
C VAL A 117 12.44 8.42 17.39
N HIS A 118 13.68 8.53 16.92
CA HIS A 118 14.11 9.64 16.08
C HIS A 118 13.23 9.80 14.84
N GLU A 119 12.72 11.01 14.60
CA GLU A 119 11.77 11.33 13.52
C GLU A 119 12.25 10.85 12.15
N LEU A 120 13.57 10.92 11.86
CA LEU A 120 14.11 10.43 10.60
C LEU A 120 13.84 8.93 10.39
N LEU A 121 14.01 8.10 11.42
CA LEU A 121 13.80 6.65 11.30
C LEU A 121 12.32 6.33 11.11
N TYR A 122 11.44 7.01 11.86
CA TYR A 122 9.99 6.90 11.68
C TYR A 122 9.60 7.22 10.23
N MET A 123 10.14 8.30 9.69
CA MET A 123 9.84 8.78 8.34
C MET A 123 10.37 7.87 7.23
N LEU A 124 11.58 7.32 7.40
CA LEU A 124 12.14 6.39 6.44
C LEU A 124 11.30 5.11 6.35
N VAL A 125 10.92 4.53 7.49
CA VAL A 125 10.11 3.29 7.54
C VAL A 125 8.69 3.52 7.04
N PHE A 126 8.06 4.64 7.44
CA PHE A 126 6.74 5.00 6.95
C PHE A 126 6.74 5.19 5.41
N GLY A 127 7.67 6.01 4.91
CA GLY A 127 7.77 6.30 3.48
C GLY A 127 8.11 5.08 2.65
N GLU A 128 9.01 4.21 3.13
CA GLU A 128 9.34 2.94 2.49
C GLU A 128 8.08 2.11 2.30
N SER A 129 7.28 1.97 3.35
CA SER A 129 6.12 1.08 3.35
C SER A 129 5.00 1.58 2.44
N VAL A 130 4.74 2.90 2.42
CA VAL A 130 3.73 3.48 1.52
C VAL A 130 4.13 3.31 0.05
N LEU A 131 5.41 3.48 -0.29
CA LEU A 131 5.89 3.34 -1.67
C LEU A 131 6.11 1.87 -2.07
N ASN A 132 6.42 1.00 -1.11
CA ASN A 132 6.59 -0.43 -1.30
C ASN A 132 5.31 -1.06 -1.86
N ASP A 133 4.14 -0.73 -1.33
CA ASP A 133 2.86 -1.28 -1.81
C ASP A 133 2.68 -1.05 -3.31
N ALA A 134 3.00 0.14 -3.81
CA ALA A 134 2.95 0.45 -5.23
C ALA A 134 3.98 -0.36 -6.05
N ALA A 135 5.20 -0.50 -5.53
CA ALA A 135 6.25 -1.30 -6.19
C ALA A 135 5.89 -2.79 -6.25
N SER A 136 5.37 -3.35 -5.16
CA SER A 136 4.90 -4.73 -5.04
C SER A 136 3.77 -5.04 -6.04
N VAL A 137 2.77 -4.17 -6.15
CA VAL A 137 1.66 -4.32 -7.11
C VAL A 137 2.19 -4.38 -8.55
N VAL A 138 3.15 -3.54 -8.90
CA VAL A 138 3.75 -3.57 -10.24
C VAL A 138 4.56 -4.83 -10.49
N LEU A 139 5.35 -5.29 -9.51
CA LEU A 139 6.08 -6.56 -9.62
C LEU A 139 5.10 -7.72 -9.83
N TYR A 140 4.01 -7.74 -9.08
CA TYR A 140 2.95 -8.73 -9.23
C TYR A 140 2.37 -8.74 -10.65
N ARG A 141 1.95 -7.59 -11.17
CA ARG A 141 1.40 -7.47 -12.54
C ARG A 141 2.41 -7.90 -13.61
N THR A 142 3.69 -7.59 -13.39
CA THR A 142 4.78 -7.97 -14.30
C THR A 142 4.94 -9.49 -14.34
N PHE A 143 5.07 -10.14 -13.19
CA PHE A 143 5.19 -11.59 -13.13
C PHE A 143 3.90 -12.30 -13.59
N GLU A 144 2.73 -11.70 -13.38
CA GLU A 144 1.44 -12.22 -13.85
C GLU A 144 1.39 -12.25 -15.37
N SER A 145 1.80 -11.15 -16.02
CA SER A 145 1.87 -11.08 -17.49
C SER A 145 2.88 -12.07 -18.06
N LEU A 146 4.05 -12.21 -17.41
CA LEU A 146 5.09 -13.16 -17.81
C LEU A 146 4.59 -14.62 -17.71
N SER A 147 3.85 -14.95 -16.65
CA SER A 147 3.27 -16.29 -16.44
C SER A 147 2.26 -16.68 -17.53
N LYS A 148 1.57 -15.70 -18.13
CA LYS A 148 0.63 -15.90 -19.25
C LYS A 148 1.33 -16.11 -20.61
N GLY A 149 2.64 -16.36 -20.63
CA GLY A 149 3.39 -16.71 -21.84
C GLY A 149 3.72 -15.53 -22.76
N LYS A 150 3.53 -14.31 -22.27
CA LYS A 150 3.76 -13.08 -23.02
C LYS A 150 5.19 -12.56 -22.76
N PHE A 151 6.21 -13.27 -23.26
CA PHE A 151 7.61 -12.86 -23.04
C PHE A 151 8.09 -11.96 -24.18
N ASN A 152 7.85 -10.65 -24.07
CA ASN A 152 8.47 -9.63 -24.92
C ASN A 152 9.15 -8.59 -24.04
N ALA A 153 10.39 -8.17 -24.39
CA ALA A 153 11.09 -7.06 -23.71
C ALA A 153 10.25 -5.76 -23.68
N GLU A 154 9.39 -5.59 -24.69
CA GLU A 154 8.37 -4.55 -24.76
C GLU A 154 7.44 -4.54 -23.54
N GLN A 155 7.09 -5.69 -22.96
CA GLN A 155 6.17 -5.78 -21.82
C GLN A 155 6.82 -5.43 -20.49
N ILE A 156 8.12 -5.67 -20.34
CA ILE A 156 8.87 -5.17 -19.20
C ILE A 156 8.92 -3.63 -19.27
N GLY A 157 9.15 -3.09 -20.47
CA GLY A 157 9.05 -1.64 -20.71
C GLY A 157 7.66 -1.09 -20.43
N LEU A 158 6.60 -1.82 -20.82
CA LEU A 158 5.21 -1.44 -20.61
C LEU A 158 4.82 -1.51 -19.12
N ALA A 159 5.32 -2.51 -18.37
CA ALA A 159 5.12 -2.59 -16.93
C ALA A 159 5.80 -1.43 -16.18
N PHE A 160 7.03 -1.08 -16.57
CA PHE A 160 7.74 0.07 -16.03
C PHE A 160 7.04 1.39 -16.40
N ALA A 161 6.53 1.52 -17.63
CA ALA A 161 5.73 2.66 -18.03
C ALA A 161 4.43 2.74 -17.22
N SER A 162 3.73 1.63 -17.01
CA SER A 162 2.54 1.56 -16.16
C SER A 162 2.84 1.97 -14.71
N PHE A 163 3.99 1.58 -14.15
CA PHE A 163 4.42 2.05 -12.82
C PHE A 163 4.55 3.57 -12.77
N ILE A 164 5.24 4.16 -13.75
CA ILE A 164 5.40 5.61 -13.83
C ILE A 164 4.04 6.30 -13.98
N VAL A 165 3.15 5.76 -14.82
CA VAL A 165 1.82 6.32 -15.05
C VAL A 165 0.96 6.25 -13.79
N VAL A 166 0.92 5.12 -13.09
CA VAL A 166 0.14 4.96 -11.86
C VAL A 166 0.72 5.82 -10.73
N SER A 167 2.04 5.84 -10.57
CA SER A 167 2.72 6.61 -9.52
C SER A 167 2.59 8.13 -9.76
N LEU A 168 2.90 8.62 -10.96
CA LEU A 168 2.78 10.04 -11.28
C LEU A 168 1.31 10.47 -11.37
N GLY A 169 0.44 9.64 -11.95
CA GLY A 169 -0.99 9.90 -12.05
C GLY A 169 -1.64 10.04 -10.67
N GLY A 170 -1.40 9.08 -9.77
CA GLY A 170 -1.88 9.15 -8.38
C GLY A 170 -1.33 10.37 -7.63
N THR A 171 -0.04 10.68 -7.79
CA THR A 171 0.58 11.87 -7.20
C THR A 171 -0.06 13.16 -7.72
N LEU A 172 -0.30 13.25 -9.02
CA LEU A 172 -0.85 14.44 -9.68
C LEU A 172 -2.30 14.68 -9.21
N ILE A 173 -3.13 13.63 -9.17
CA ILE A 173 -4.49 13.69 -8.62
C ILE A 173 -4.45 14.15 -7.15
N GLY A 174 -3.58 13.54 -6.34
CA GLY A 174 -3.40 13.93 -4.94
C GLY A 174 -3.02 15.39 -4.76
N VAL A 175 -2.08 15.91 -5.57
CA VAL A 175 -1.67 17.32 -5.54
C VAL A 175 -2.82 18.25 -5.94
N ILE A 176 -3.59 17.90 -6.98
CA ILE A 176 -4.76 18.70 -7.38
C ILE A 176 -5.75 18.81 -6.23
N PHE A 177 -6.14 17.69 -5.61
CA PHE A 177 -7.09 17.69 -4.50
C PHE A 177 -6.52 18.37 -3.25
N ALA A 178 -5.22 18.23 -2.96
CA ALA A 178 -4.57 18.94 -1.87
C ALA A 178 -4.60 20.48 -2.08
N LEU A 179 -4.34 20.95 -3.30
CA LEU A 179 -4.43 22.36 -3.66
C LEU A 179 -5.87 22.89 -3.57
N LEU A 180 -6.85 22.12 -4.07
CA LEU A 180 -8.27 22.45 -3.95
C LEU A 180 -8.69 22.54 -2.47
N THR A 181 -8.27 21.56 -1.66
CA THR A 181 -8.54 21.56 -0.22
C THR A 181 -7.96 22.81 0.42
N SER A 182 -6.67 23.10 0.20
CA SER A 182 -6.00 24.30 0.73
C SER A 182 -6.71 25.60 0.34
N LEU A 183 -7.19 25.69 -0.91
CA LEU A 183 -7.95 26.84 -1.38
C LEU A 183 -9.32 26.94 -0.67
N MET A 184 -10.04 25.83 -0.52
CA MET A 184 -11.32 25.81 0.17
C MET A 184 -11.19 26.18 1.66
N THR A 185 -10.15 25.69 2.35
CA THR A 185 -9.90 26.06 3.75
C THR A 185 -9.63 27.56 3.89
N ARG A 186 -8.88 28.14 2.94
CA ARG A 186 -8.63 29.59 2.90
C ARG A 186 -9.90 30.43 2.73
N PHE A 187 -10.90 29.95 1.98
CA PHE A 187 -12.17 30.66 1.83
C PHE A 187 -13.17 30.43 2.98
N THR A 188 -12.91 29.44 3.84
CA THR A 188 -13.83 29.01 4.90
C THR A 188 -13.39 29.44 6.30
N GLU A 189 -12.42 30.36 6.39
CA GLU A 189 -11.84 30.85 7.65
C GLU A 189 -12.88 31.34 8.69
N HIS A 190 -14.05 31.80 8.21
CA HIS A 190 -15.13 32.30 9.06
C HIS A 190 -15.96 31.18 9.74
N VAL A 191 -15.88 29.93 9.28
CA VAL A 191 -16.63 28.78 9.85
C VAL A 191 -15.68 27.60 10.03
N ARG A 192 -14.75 27.70 11.00
CA ARG A 192 -13.71 26.70 11.25
C ARG A 192 -14.21 25.28 11.58
N VAL A 193 -15.47 25.16 11.98
CA VAL A 193 -16.10 23.87 12.35
C VAL A 193 -16.23 22.94 11.14
N ILE A 194 -16.30 23.47 9.91
CA ILE A 194 -16.51 22.66 8.70
C ILE A 194 -15.19 22.25 8.02
N GLU A 195 -14.05 22.84 8.42
CA GLU A 195 -12.74 22.58 7.81
C GLU A 195 -12.34 21.10 7.87
N PRO A 196 -12.47 20.38 9.01
CA PRO A 196 -12.15 18.96 9.06
C PRO A 196 -13.03 18.12 8.12
N ALA A 197 -14.31 18.49 7.98
CA ALA A 197 -15.23 17.79 7.10
C ALA A 197 -14.78 17.89 5.62
N PHE A 198 -14.29 19.05 5.19
CA PHE A 198 -13.73 19.22 3.86
C PHE A 198 -12.44 18.44 3.65
N VAL A 199 -11.54 18.42 4.65
CA VAL A 199 -10.31 17.62 4.57
C VAL A 199 -10.62 16.13 4.40
N PHE A 200 -11.57 15.59 5.18
CA PHE A 200 -12.03 14.22 4.99
C PHE A 200 -12.66 14.01 3.62
N LEU A 201 -13.63 14.84 3.23
CA LEU A 201 -14.34 14.71 1.96
C LEU A 201 -13.38 14.71 0.76
N MET A 202 -12.44 15.65 0.73
CA MET A 202 -11.49 15.79 -0.37
C MET A 202 -10.50 14.63 -0.45
N ALA A 203 -10.08 14.07 0.69
CA ALA A 203 -9.24 12.88 0.69
C ALA A 203 -9.95 11.66 0.09
N TYR A 204 -11.23 11.45 0.44
CA TYR A 204 -12.03 10.39 -0.18
C TYR A 204 -12.26 10.63 -1.67
N LEU A 205 -12.55 11.87 -2.07
CA LEU A 205 -12.72 12.21 -3.50
C LEU A 205 -11.43 11.99 -4.29
N SER A 206 -10.27 12.34 -3.72
CA SER A 206 -8.97 12.07 -4.35
C SER A 206 -8.74 10.57 -4.56
N TYR A 207 -9.06 9.75 -3.56
CA TYR A 207 -8.93 8.29 -3.65
C TYR A 207 -9.86 7.70 -4.72
N LEU A 208 -11.16 8.03 -4.65
CA LEU A 208 -12.16 7.53 -5.60
C LEU A 208 -11.85 7.96 -7.04
N THR A 209 -11.39 9.20 -7.23
CA THR A 209 -11.01 9.69 -8.56
C THR A 209 -9.79 8.95 -9.08
N ALA A 210 -8.80 8.65 -8.24
CA ALA A 210 -7.62 7.89 -8.64
C ALA A 210 -7.94 6.44 -8.99
N GLU A 211 -8.90 5.81 -8.30
CA GLU A 211 -9.30 4.42 -8.56
C GLU A 211 -10.15 4.24 -9.83
N MET A 212 -10.75 5.32 -10.35
CA MET A 212 -11.47 5.29 -11.62
C MET A 212 -10.56 5.14 -12.86
N PHE A 213 -9.25 5.33 -12.73
CA PHE A 213 -8.27 5.31 -13.82
C PHE A 213 -7.27 4.16 -13.67
#